data_AF-A0A5U9QNQ1-F1
#
_entry.id   AF-A0A5U9QNQ1-F1
#
_cell.length_a   1.000
_cell.length_b   1.000
_cell.length_c   1.000
_cell.angle_alpha   90.00
_cell.angle_beta   90.00
_cell.angle_gamma   90.00
#
_symmetry.space_group_name_H-M   'P 1'
#
loop_
_entity.id
_entity.type
_entity.pdbx_description
1 polymer ?
#
loop_
_entity_poly.entity_id
_entity_poly.type
_entity_poly.pdbx_seq_one_letter_code
_entity_poly.pdbx_strand_id
1 'polypeptide(L)'
;MNHTEIRVVTGPANYFSHAGSLGRLTDFFTPEQLSHAVWVFGERAIAAARPYLPEAFERAGAKHLQFTGHCSERHVAQLAHA
;
A
#
# COMPACT_ATOMS: atom_id res chain seq x y z
N MET A 1 -44.54 -15.16 1.91
CA MET A 1 -43.59 -14.39 1.08
C MET A 1 -42.21 -14.64 1.63
N ASN A 2 -41.30 -15.22 0.85
CA ASN A 2 -39.92 -15.47 1.28
C ASN A 2 -39.08 -14.23 0.95
N HIS A 3 -38.67 -13.45 1.95
CA HIS A 3 -37.75 -12.34 1.72
C HIS A 3 -36.33 -12.90 1.56
N THR A 4 -35.79 -12.81 0.34
CA THR A 4 -34.35 -12.96 0.13
C THR A 4 -33.71 -11.63 0.53
N GLU A 5 -33.05 -11.59 1.67
CA GLU A 5 -32.31 -10.38 2.06
C GLU A 5 -31.13 -10.14 1.11
N ILE A 6 -31.01 -8.93 0.59
CA ILE A 6 -29.84 -8.50 -0.18
C ILE A 6 -28.68 -8.38 0.80
N ARG A 7 -27.64 -9.20 0.61
CA ARG A 7 -26.38 -9.09 1.35
C ARG A 7 -25.41 -8.19 0.59
N VAL A 8 -25.12 -7.03 1.14
CA VAL A 8 -24.01 -6.18 0.67
C VAL A 8 -22.73 -6.68 1.32
N VAL A 9 -21.75 -7.06 0.50
CA VAL A 9 -20.41 -7.47 0.96
C VAL A 9 -19.43 -6.37 0.59
N THR A 10 -18.72 -5.84 1.58
CA THR A 10 -17.64 -4.86 1.36
C THR A 10 -16.41 -5.57 0.82
N GLY A 11 -15.80 -5.01 -0.22
CA GLY A 11 -14.56 -5.52 -0.82
C GLY A 11 -13.59 -4.39 -1.16
N PRO A 12 -12.31 -4.72 -1.42
CA PRO A 12 -11.36 -3.73 -1.91
C PRO A 12 -11.81 -3.20 -3.28
N ALA A 13 -11.56 -1.92 -3.54
CA ALA A 13 -11.85 -1.34 -4.85
C ALA A 13 -11.10 -2.07 -5.98
N ASN A 14 -9.88 -2.54 -5.70
CA ASN A 14 -9.07 -3.36 -6.60
C ASN A 14 -8.22 -4.35 -5.79
N TYR A 15 -8.03 -5.57 -6.31
CA TYR A 15 -7.15 -6.58 -5.72
C TYR A 15 -6.35 -7.28 -6.82
N PHE A 16 -5.01 -7.23 -6.74
CA PHE A 16 -4.10 -7.81 -7.74
C PHE A 16 -3.16 -8.82 -7.08
N SER A 17 -3.18 -10.07 -7.55
CA SER A 17 -2.36 -11.16 -7.02
C SER A 17 -1.77 -11.99 -8.16
N HIS A 18 -0.77 -11.44 -8.84
CA HIS A 18 -0.02 -12.12 -9.90
C HIS A 18 1.42 -11.60 -9.94
N ALA A 19 2.32 -12.34 -10.58
CA ALA A 19 3.71 -11.92 -10.75
C ALA A 19 3.79 -10.57 -11.48
N GLY A 20 4.65 -9.66 -11.00
CA GLY A 20 4.86 -8.33 -11.58
C GLY A 20 3.77 -7.30 -11.28
N SER A 21 2.80 -7.58 -10.40
CA SER A 21 1.71 -6.64 -10.07
C SER A 21 2.21 -5.29 -9.54
N LEU A 22 3.28 -5.26 -8.74
CA LEU A 22 3.89 -4.01 -8.26
C LEU A 22 4.43 -3.12 -9.39
N GLY A 23 4.86 -3.72 -10.50
CA GLY A 23 5.33 -2.99 -11.68
C GLY A 23 4.25 -2.17 -12.39
N ARG A 24 2.96 -2.44 -12.10
CA ARG A 24 1.82 -1.86 -12.81
C ARG A 24 1.19 -0.66 -12.10
N LEU A 25 1.82 -0.12 -11.06
CA LEU A 25 1.26 1.03 -10.32
C LEU A 25 0.97 2.23 -11.24
N THR A 26 1.76 2.45 -12.28
CA THR A 26 1.57 3.52 -13.27
C THR A 26 0.35 3.33 -14.17
N ASP A 27 -0.24 2.14 -14.22
CA ASP A 27 -1.50 1.90 -14.94
C ASP A 27 -2.70 2.48 -14.18
N PHE A 28 -2.55 2.76 -12.88
CA PHE A 28 -3.64 3.17 -11.98
C PHE A 28 -3.44 4.54 -11.35
N PHE A 29 -2.19 4.98 -11.18
CA PHE A 29 -1.85 6.23 -10.52
C PHE A 29 -1.00 7.12 -11.42
N THR A 30 -1.26 8.42 -11.35
CA THR A 30 -0.46 9.41 -12.08
C THR A 30 0.93 9.55 -11.46
N PRO A 31 1.92 10.07 -12.21
CA PRO A 31 3.25 10.35 -11.66
C PRO A 31 3.21 11.27 -10.43
N GLU A 32 2.32 12.28 -10.43
CA GLU A 32 2.08 13.19 -9.30
C GLU A 32 1.56 12.43 -8.08
N GLN A 33 0.57 11.54 -8.25
CA GLN A 33 0.06 10.74 -7.13
C GLN A 33 1.16 9.83 -6.55
N LEU A 34 1.97 9.22 -7.41
CA LEU A 34 3.08 8.37 -6.98
C LEU A 34 4.21 9.15 -6.30
N SER A 35 4.42 10.44 -6.63
CA SER A 35 5.38 11.28 -5.88
C SER A 35 4.89 11.67 -4.49
N HIS A 36 3.62 11.48 -4.16
CA HIS A 36 3.10 11.68 -2.80
C HIS A 36 2.89 10.35 -2.05
N ALA A 37 3.34 9.22 -2.62
CA ALA A 37 3.18 7.91 -2.02
C ALA A 37 3.97 7.79 -0.71
N VAL A 38 3.38 7.11 0.29
CA VAL A 38 4.04 6.75 1.54
C VAL A 38 4.21 5.23 1.58
N TRP A 39 5.46 4.78 1.49
CA TRP A 39 5.84 3.38 1.57
C TRP A 39 6.18 3.03 3.00
N VAL A 40 5.30 2.30 3.68
CA VAL A 40 5.51 1.83 5.05
C VAL A 40 5.94 0.37 5.04
N PHE A 41 7.05 0.03 5.68
CA PHE A 41 7.59 -1.33 5.69
C PHE A 41 8.41 -1.64 6.94
N GLY A 42 8.58 -2.93 7.24
CA GLY A 42 9.58 -3.42 8.21
C GLY A 42 10.85 -3.90 7.50
N GLU A 43 11.95 -4.04 8.24
CA GLU A 43 13.28 -4.40 7.69
C GLU A 43 13.26 -5.67 6.84
N ARG A 44 12.64 -6.73 7.35
CA ARG A 44 12.55 -8.01 6.64
C ARG A 44 11.71 -7.92 5.38
N ALA A 45 10.62 -7.14 5.42
CA ALA A 45 9.72 -6.98 4.29
C ALA A 45 10.40 -6.20 3.16
N ILE A 46 11.08 -5.09 3.48
CA ILE A 46 11.78 -4.32 2.46
C ILE A 46 12.93 -5.10 1.86
N ALA A 47 13.73 -5.80 2.67
CA ALA A 47 14.85 -6.61 2.18
C ALA A 47 14.37 -7.69 1.17
N ALA A 48 13.27 -8.37 1.46
CA ALA A 48 12.71 -9.38 0.56
C ALA A 48 12.05 -8.77 -0.69
N ALA A 49 11.45 -7.57 -0.57
CA ALA A 49 10.74 -6.92 -1.66
C ALA A 49 11.68 -6.22 -2.67
N ARG A 50 12.91 -5.85 -2.27
CA ARG A 50 13.83 -5.04 -3.09
C ARG A 50 13.96 -5.45 -4.56
N PRO A 51 14.09 -6.74 -4.92
CA PRO A 51 14.19 -7.15 -6.33
C PRO A 51 12.92 -6.91 -7.17
N TYR A 52 11.78 -6.66 -6.52
CA TYR A 52 10.45 -6.55 -7.14
C TYR A 52 9.87 -5.13 -7.09
N LEU A 53 10.54 -4.20 -6.42
CA LEU A 53 10.05 -2.83 -6.27
C LEU A 53 10.14 -2.08 -7.61
N PRO A 54 9.08 -1.38 -8.02
CA PRO A 54 9.08 -0.60 -9.25
C PRO A 54 9.87 0.70 -9.08
N GLU A 55 10.17 1.37 -10.18
CA GLU A 55 10.76 2.72 -10.18
C GLU A 55 9.93 3.72 -9.35
N ALA A 56 8.61 3.55 -9.30
CA ALA A 56 7.71 4.35 -8.47
C ALA A 56 8.08 4.34 -6.97
N PHE A 57 8.78 3.30 -6.50
CA PHE A 57 9.31 3.27 -5.14
C PHE A 57 10.35 4.36 -4.92
N GLU A 58 11.31 4.55 -5.82
CA GLU A 58 12.40 5.55 -5.68
C GLU A 58 12.02 6.94 -6.21
N ARG A 59 10.72 7.18 -6.48
CA ARG A 59 10.25 8.44 -7.07
C ARG A 59 10.53 9.60 -6.13
N ALA A 60 11.09 10.69 -6.67
CA ALA A 60 11.29 11.93 -5.93
C ALA A 60 9.96 12.41 -5.32
N GLY A 61 9.98 12.76 -4.05
CA GLY A 61 8.80 13.14 -3.26
C GLY A 61 8.18 11.99 -2.46
N ALA A 62 8.31 10.74 -2.92
CA ALA A 62 7.76 9.60 -2.20
C ALA A 62 8.48 9.44 -0.85
N LYS A 63 7.71 9.13 0.21
CA LYS A 63 8.26 8.90 1.55
C LYS A 63 8.47 7.42 1.79
N HIS A 64 9.61 7.07 2.40
CA HIS A 64 9.91 5.72 2.86
C HIS A 64 9.98 5.70 4.39
N LEU A 65 9.04 5.02 5.01
CA LEU A 65 8.91 4.97 6.47
C LEU A 65 9.13 3.54 6.96
N GLN A 66 10.26 3.32 7.61
CA GLN A 66 10.48 2.07 8.34
C GLN A 66 9.64 2.08 9.62
N PHE A 67 8.78 1.07 9.78
CA PHE A 67 7.92 0.92 10.96
C PHE A 67 8.24 -0.40 11.68
N THR A 68 8.71 -0.27 12.92
CA THR A 68 9.06 -1.39 13.81
C THR A 68 8.15 -1.48 15.04
N GLY A 69 7.20 -0.56 15.18
CA GLY A 69 6.23 -0.54 16.27
C GLY A 69 5.10 -1.56 16.11
N HIS A 70 4.31 -1.74 17.16
CA HIS A 70 3.03 -2.45 17.08
C HIS A 70 1.96 -1.61 16.39
N CYS A 71 0.97 -2.25 15.76
CA CYS A 71 -0.25 -1.63 15.24
C CYS A 71 -1.19 -1.13 16.36
N SER A 72 -0.66 -0.34 17.28
CA SER A 72 -1.40 0.36 18.33
C SER A 72 -1.76 1.76 17.85
N GLU A 73 -2.87 2.31 18.36
CA GLU A 73 -3.33 3.66 18.04
C GLU A 73 -2.22 4.70 18.19
N ARG A 74 -1.47 4.65 19.31
CA ARG A 74 -0.35 5.54 19.58
C ARG A 74 0.71 5.50 18.47
N HIS A 75 1.19 4.31 18.10
CA HIS A 75 2.25 4.18 17.09
C HIS A 75 1.75 4.56 15.69
N VAL A 76 0.50 4.23 15.35
CA VAL A 76 -0.11 4.63 14.08
C VAL A 76 -0.27 6.15 14.02
N ALA A 77 -0.70 6.80 15.11
CA ALA A 77 -0.79 8.25 15.18
C ALA A 77 0.58 8.91 15.01
N GLN A 78 1.64 8.36 15.60
CA GLN A 78 3.01 8.84 15.38
C GLN A 78 3.44 8.70 13.91
N LEU A 79 3.18 7.53 13.30
CA LEU A 79 3.50 7.28 11.89
C LEU A 79 2.76 8.24 10.94
N ALA A 80 1.50 8.56 11.23
CA ALA A 80 0.69 9.46 10.40
C ALA A 80 1.22 10.91 10.35
N HIS A 81 2.08 11.30 11.30
CA HIS A 81 2.69 12.63 11.36
C HIS A 81 4.18 12.64 10.97
N ALA A 82 4.71 11.54 10.44
CA ALA A 82 6.10 11.39 9.99
C ALA A 82 6.35 11.97 8.58
#